data_AF-W4VIR7-F1
#
_entry.id   AF-W4VIR7-F1
#
_cell.length_a   1.000
_cell.length_b   1.000
_cell.length_c   1.000
_cell.angle_alpha   90.00
_cell.angle_beta   90.00
_cell.angle_gamma   90.00
#
_symmetry.space_group_name_H-M   'P 1'
#
loop_
_entity.id
_entity.type
_entity.pdbx_description
1 polymer ?
#
loop_
_entity_poly.entity_id
_entity_poly.type
_entity_poly.pdbx_seq_one_letter_code
_entity_poly.pdbx_strand_id
1 'polypeptide(L)'
;MESVISVKNLTKTYKKVDAVKGISFDVKEGEIFGFLGPNGAGKSTTINMICTMLKPTSGEIMINGIMQTTKKTRFVEVLALYFKRILWMKS
;
A
#
# COMPACT_ATOMS: atom_id res chain seq x y z
N MET A 1 12.25 -5.26 14.53
CA MET A 1 11.35 -5.94 13.57
C MET A 1 11.21 -5.04 12.37
N GLU A 2 11.51 -5.55 11.19
CA GLU A 2 11.49 -4.77 9.94
C GLU A 2 10.06 -4.74 9.36
N SER A 3 9.60 -3.57 8.92
CA SER A 3 8.30 -3.40 8.27
C SER A 3 8.38 -3.82 6.80
N VAL A 4 7.52 -4.74 6.37
CA VAL A 4 7.39 -5.16 4.97
C VAL A 4 6.67 -4.09 4.16
N ILE A 5 5.65 -3.45 4.74
CA ILE A 5 4.94 -2.31 4.14
C ILE A 5 5.04 -1.13 5.11
N SER A 6 5.42 0.03 4.61
CA SER A 6 5.40 1.30 5.34
C SER A 6 4.65 2.33 4.51
N VAL A 7 3.60 2.90 5.09
CA VAL A 7 2.78 3.96 4.49
C VAL A 7 2.86 5.20 5.37
N LYS A 8 3.19 6.35 4.78
CA LYS A 8 3.34 7.61 5.51
C LYS A 8 2.53 8.73 4.87
N ASN A 9 1.62 9.31 5.65
CA ASN A 9 0.80 10.47 5.29
C ASN A 9 0.15 10.34 3.92
N LEU A 10 -0.34 9.14 3.61
CA LEU A 10 -0.86 8.80 2.30
C LEU A 10 -2.21 9.48 2.05
N THR A 11 -2.29 10.28 0.99
CA THR A 11 -3.51 10.99 0.62
C THR A 11 -3.97 10.61 -0.77
N LYS A 12 -5.29 10.71 -0.96
CA LYS A 12 -5.89 10.72 -2.29
C LYS A 12 -7.06 11.69 -2.33
N THR A 13 -6.93 12.69 -3.19
CA THR A 13 -7.96 13.69 -3.46
C THR A 13 -8.41 13.59 -4.91
N TYR A 14 -9.71 13.52 -5.13
CA TYR A 14 -10.36 13.60 -6.44
C TYR A 14 -11.12 14.91 -6.54
N LYS A 15 -10.67 15.84 -7.40
CA LYS A 15 -11.21 17.19 -7.50
C LYS A 15 -11.24 17.88 -6.12
N LYS A 16 -12.39 17.90 -5.44
CA LYS A 16 -12.60 18.51 -4.11
C LYS A 16 -12.95 17.50 -3.02
N VAL A 17 -12.83 16.20 -3.29
CA VAL A 17 -13.21 15.12 -2.37
C VAL A 17 -11.97 14.31 -1.98
N ASP A 18 -11.68 14.26 -0.69
CA ASP A 18 -10.62 13.42 -0.15
C ASP A 18 -11.12 11.99 0.06
N ALA A 19 -10.69 11.07 -0.80
CA ALA A 19 -10.96 9.65 -0.66
C ALA A 19 -10.07 8.98 0.39
N VAL A 20 -8.85 9.50 0.61
CA VAL A 20 -7.94 9.07 1.69
C VAL A 20 -7.28 10.31 2.30
N LYS A 21 -7.36 10.43 3.63
CA LYS A 21 -7.00 11.65 4.38
C LYS A 21 -5.73 11.47 5.24
N GLY A 22 -4.59 11.23 4.59
CA GLY A 22 -3.28 11.28 5.26
C GLY A 22 -3.05 10.13 6.24
N ILE A 23 -3.29 8.89 5.79
CA ILE A 23 -3.12 7.72 6.65
C ILE A 23 -1.65 7.30 6.76
N SER A 24 -1.26 6.77 7.93
CA SER A 24 0.08 6.25 8.18
C SER A 24 -0.02 4.95 8.96
N PHE A 25 0.69 3.91 8.51
CA PHE A 25 0.76 2.62 9.19
C PHE A 25 1.94 1.80 8.65
N ASP A 26 2.39 0.85 9.48
CA ASP A 26 3.39 -0.15 9.12
C ASP A 26 2.78 -1.54 9.24
N VAL A 27 3.20 -2.46 8.36
CA VAL A 27 2.85 -3.89 8.42
C VAL A 27 4.15 -4.67 8.52
N LYS A 28 4.26 -5.49 9.56
CA LYS A 28 5.44 -6.34 9.82
C LYS A 28 5.38 -7.63 9.02
N GLU A 29 6.53 -8.29 8.87
CA GLU A 29 6.56 -9.62 8.28
C GLU A 29 5.71 -10.61 9.10
N GLY A 30 4.87 -11.41 8.42
CA GLY A 30 3.96 -12.37 9.05
C GLY A 30 2.68 -11.76 9.65
N GLU A 31 2.53 -10.44 9.64
CA GLU A 31 1.33 -9.78 10.15
C GLU A 31 0.16 -9.87 9.16
N ILE A 32 -1.02 -10.20 9.68
CA ILE A 32 -2.27 -10.11 8.92
C ILE A 32 -2.85 -8.71 9.14
N PHE A 33 -2.83 -7.90 8.09
CA PHE A 33 -3.39 -6.54 8.10
C PHE A 33 -4.66 -6.46 7.24
N GLY A 34 -5.69 -5.77 7.73
CA GLY A 34 -6.96 -5.61 7.03
C GLY A 34 -7.57 -4.22 7.23
N PHE A 35 -8.24 -3.71 6.19
CA PHE A 35 -9.01 -2.48 6.29
C PHE A 35 -10.47 -2.78 6.59
N LEU A 36 -11.00 -2.22 7.68
CA LEU A 36 -12.41 -2.32 8.07
C LEU A 36 -13.07 -0.94 8.01
N GLY A 37 -14.30 -0.88 7.51
CA GLY A 37 -15.09 0.36 7.45
C GLY A 37 -16.22 0.30 6.43
N PRO A 38 -17.13 1.29 6.40
CA PRO A 38 -18.25 1.33 5.46
C PRO A 38 -17.81 1.55 4.01
N ASN A 39 -18.74 1.40 3.07
CA ASN A 39 -18.49 1.76 1.66
C ASN A 39 -18.14 3.25 1.55
N GLY A 40 -17.17 3.58 0.70
CA GLY A 40 -16.66 4.95 0.58
C GLY A 40 -15.62 5.38 1.60
N ALA A 41 -15.28 4.55 2.60
CA ALA A 41 -14.26 4.87 3.61
C ALA A 41 -12.79 4.91 3.09
N GLY A 42 -12.57 4.73 1.78
CA GLY A 42 -11.23 4.80 1.18
C GLY A 42 -10.43 3.48 1.13
N LYS A 43 -11.00 2.36 1.60
CA LYS A 43 -10.31 1.05 1.67
C LYS A 43 -9.70 0.61 0.33
N SER A 44 -10.54 0.48 -0.70
CA SER A 44 -10.09 0.08 -2.04
C SER A 44 -9.15 1.11 -2.66
N THR A 45 -9.38 2.39 -2.39
CA THR A 45 -8.49 3.48 -2.83
C THR A 45 -7.08 3.32 -2.25
N THR A 46 -6.98 3.03 -0.95
CA THR A 46 -5.70 2.76 -0.27
C THR A 46 -5.01 1.53 -0.84
N ILE A 47 -5.74 0.39 -0.97
CA ILE A 47 -5.18 -0.84 -1.55
C ILE A 47 -4.66 -0.59 -2.96
N ASN A 48 -5.42 0.12 -3.79
CA ASN A 48 -5.01 0.42 -5.16
C ASN A 48 -3.76 1.30 -5.22
N MET A 49 -3.56 2.21 -4.25
CA MET A 49 -2.34 3.00 -4.16
C MET A 49 -1.11 2.17 -3.79
N ILE A 50 -1.25 1.25 -2.83
CA ILE A 50 -0.19 0.32 -2.42
C ILE A 50 0.16 -0.61 -3.58
N CYS A 51 -0.85 -1.13 -4.28
CA CYS A 51 -0.69 -2.01 -5.44
C CYS A 51 -0.20 -1.29 -6.70
N THR A 52 0.14 0.00 -6.62
CA THR A 52 0.59 0.84 -7.76
C THR A 52 -0.43 1.03 -8.89
N MET A 53 -1.67 0.56 -8.70
CA MET A 53 -2.79 0.73 -9.64
C MET A 53 -3.36 2.15 -9.62
N LEU A 54 -3.10 2.89 -8.55
CA LEU A 54 -3.53 4.28 -8.38
C LEU A 54 -2.37 5.12 -7.86
N LYS A 55 -2.11 6.28 -8.49
CA LYS A 55 -1.10 7.21 -7.97
C LYS A 55 -1.65 7.97 -6.75
N PRO A 56 -0.93 8.04 -5.63
CA PRO A 56 -1.28 8.92 -4.52
C PRO A 56 -1.35 10.40 -4.93
N THR A 57 -2.11 11.19 -4.20
CA THR A 57 -2.01 12.66 -4.33
C THR A 57 -0.75 13.15 -3.63
N SER A 58 -0.50 12.67 -2.41
CA SER A 58 0.73 12.89 -1.65
C SER A 58 1.01 11.71 -0.70
N GLY A 59 2.15 11.75 -0.03
CA GLY A 59 2.60 10.73 0.90
C GLY A 59 3.50 9.69 0.25
N GLU A 60 3.95 8.75 1.06
CA GLU A 60 4.98 7.78 0.70
C GLU A 60 4.50 6.35 0.95
N ILE A 61 4.91 5.45 0.05
CA ILE A 61 4.68 4.01 0.17
C ILE A 61 6.02 3.32 -0.06
N MET A 62 6.38 2.44 0.87
CA MET A 62 7.57 1.60 0.82
C MET A 62 7.17 0.13 0.97
N ILE A 63 7.82 -0.73 0.20
CA ILE A 63 7.74 -2.19 0.34
C ILE A 63 9.16 -2.72 0.44
N ASN A 64 9.49 -3.42 1.54
CA ASN A 64 10.84 -3.94 1.81
C ASN A 64 11.94 -2.89 1.64
N GLY A 65 11.74 -1.70 2.22
CA GLY A 65 12.70 -0.61 2.11
C GLY A 65 12.77 0.05 0.72
N ILE A 66 12.02 -0.41 -0.28
CA ILE A 66 11.98 0.19 -1.62
C ILE A 66 10.79 1.15 -1.71
N MET A 67 11.08 2.42 -1.99
CA MET A 67 10.06 3.45 -2.15
C MET A 67 9.42 3.40 -3.55
N GLN A 68 8.12 3.68 -3.62
CA GLN A 68 7.33 3.69 -4.87
C GLN A 68 7.87 4.67 -5.93
N THR A 69 8.54 5.76 -5.51
CA THR A 69 9.05 6.83 -6.38
C THR A 69 10.38 6.49 -7.05
N THR A 70 11.20 5.61 -6.46
CA THR A 70 12.60 5.49 -6.84
C THR A 70 12.80 4.67 -8.12
N LYS A 71 12.00 3.61 -8.35
CA LYS A 71 11.99 2.78 -9.59
C LYS A 71 10.67 1.99 -9.70
N LYS A 72 9.71 2.48 -10.49
CA LYS A 72 8.36 1.86 -10.60
C LYS A 72 8.41 0.36 -10.93
N THR A 73 9.33 -0.08 -11.81
CA THR A 73 9.52 -1.48 -12.19
C THR A 73 9.92 -2.37 -11.02
N ARG A 74 10.98 -2.00 -10.28
CA ARG A 74 11.49 -2.79 -9.15
C ARG A 74 10.48 -2.87 -8.00
N PHE A 75 9.75 -1.78 -7.74
CA PHE A 75 8.71 -1.79 -6.72
C PHE A 75 7.59 -2.80 -7.04
N VAL A 76 7.14 -2.83 -8.30
CA VAL A 76 6.12 -3.78 -8.75
C VAL A 76 6.63 -5.22 -8.71
N GLU A 77 7.90 -5.46 -9.09
CA GLU A 77 8.53 -6.79 -8.99
C GLU A 77 8.55 -7.31 -7.54
N VAL A 78 8.97 -6.47 -6.58
CA VAL A 78 9.00 -6.87 -5.17
C VAL A 78 7.59 -7.12 -4.64
N LEU A 79 6.64 -6.23 -4.92
CA LEU A 79 5.24 -6.46 -4.55
C LEU A 79 4.71 -7.79 -5.14
N ALA A 80 5.01 -8.09 -6.40
CA ALA A 80 4.58 -9.32 -7.05
C ALA A 80 5.22 -10.58 -6.41
N LEU A 81 6.50 -10.51 -6.02
CA LEU A 81 7.15 -11.59 -5.27
C LEU A 81 6.47 -11.85 -3.92
N TYR A 82 6.01 -10.80 -3.23
CA TYR A 82 5.25 -10.94 -1.98
C TYR A 82 3.90 -11.63 -2.19
N PHE A 83 3.14 -11.23 -3.22
CA PHE A 83 1.88 -11.91 -3.55
C PHE A 83 2.10 -13.38 -3.92
N LYS A 84 3.14 -13.69 -4.71
CA LYS A 84 3.51 -15.08 -5.04
C LYS A 84 3.84 -15.88 -3.77
N ARG A 85 4.62 -15.32 -2.85
CA ARG A 85 4.99 -15.98 -1.59
C ARG A 85 3.77 -16.28 -0.71
N ILE A 86 2.82 -15.35 -0.60
CA ILE A 86 1.56 -15.56 0.15
C ILE A 86 0.71 -16.66 -0.50
N LEU A 87 0.62 -16.71 -1.83
CA LEU A 87 -0.16 -17.71 -2.55
C LEU A 87 0.47 -19.11 -2.51
N TRP A 88 1.80 -19.21 -2.53
CA TRP A 88 2.53 -20.48 -2.51
C TRP A 88 2.60 -21.15 -1.14
N MET A 89 2.31 -20.45 -0.05
CA MET A 89 2.22 -21.07 1.29
C MET A 89 0.97 -21.95 1.48
N LYS A 90 0.06 -22.03 0.50
CA LYS A 90 -1.16 -22.85 0.56
C LYS A 90 -1.08 -24.20 -0.18
N SER A 91 0.11 -24.63 -0.59
CA SER A 91 0.34 -25.91 -1.29
C SER A 91 1.29 -26.82 -0.53
#